data_AF-A0A087UYY2-F1
#
_entry.id   AF-A0A087UYY2-F1
#
_cell.length_a   1.000
_cell.length_b   1.000
_cell.length_c   1.000
_cell.angle_alpha   90.00
_cell.angle_beta   90.00
_cell.angle_gamma   90.00
#
_symmetry.space_group_name_H-M   'P 1'
#
loop_
_entity.id
_entity.type
_entity.pdbx_description
1 polymer ?
#
loop_
_entity_poly.entity_id
_entity_poly.type
_entity_poly.pdbx_seq_one_letter_code
_entity_poly.pdbx_strand_id
1 'polypeptide(L)'
;MLCRMETCDHQSSFFLEALDLLDCDERCRRFLAARAPKLKWALMTLERLSEECKTMTDRNDVEFELPRLRPFLKDLSMNLPLEINCISLLTKAKYAFFRKRLLTVLKDSMFRDYASFLKCQLDKCTSVKEVESWLRKFLKVCQIIPRPLQISGEDVQQYEFMAELLEFCYNVDIQDSLLVTSMIKITVDWYIMDSTDTRHVRQPFYKEGFLRYILQHSINARFDLISYCSKHPRTLWVYSRNFSLLNAIAFGNVDRTLIILQHGLEIFTARDIEKSGHGFPNLPQIIPERHLLILQTMCSMNCVNLFFLNISESTNIRLCSVTQAQKRCFELLWRAIPDPYVKFKEIAASIFEEYYFFIQHSVMNNMRYEKNRKYLCMYELCFKDMATGRKEPRTLKHLCRCRVRKSLKQAWNLPSGLSQLGLPKILEDYVNLEYD
;
A
#
# COMPACT_ATOMS: atom_id res chain seq x y z
N MET A 1 -17.06 -33.62 1.57
CA MET A 1 -16.05 -34.48 2.22
C MET A 1 -15.81 -33.90 3.60
N LEU A 2 -16.30 -34.59 4.62
CA LEU A 2 -16.36 -34.12 6.02
C LEU A 2 -14.95 -34.13 6.64
N CYS A 3 -14.47 -32.97 7.11
CA CYS A 3 -13.35 -32.89 8.03
C CYS A 3 -13.87 -32.44 9.40
N ARG A 4 -13.69 -33.32 10.39
CA ARG A 4 -13.94 -33.10 11.82
C ARG A 4 -13.10 -31.91 12.31
N MET A 5 -13.72 -30.95 12.98
CA MET A 5 -13.02 -30.01 13.86
C MET A 5 -12.96 -30.62 15.25
N GLU A 6 -11.74 -30.84 15.73
CA GLU A 6 -11.43 -31.19 17.11
C GLU A 6 -11.85 -30.07 18.06
N THR A 7 -12.47 -30.45 19.17
CA THR A 7 -12.82 -29.58 20.29
C THR A 7 -11.56 -29.07 20.95
N CYS A 8 -11.38 -27.75 20.93
CA CYS A 8 -10.26 -27.07 21.58
C CYS A 8 -10.61 -26.88 23.06
N ASP A 9 -10.04 -27.73 23.91
CA ASP A 9 -10.14 -27.63 25.36
C ASP A 9 -8.73 -27.75 25.93
N HIS A 10 -7.93 -26.68 25.81
CA HIS A 10 -6.59 -26.60 26.43
C HIS A 10 -6.33 -25.22 27.04
N GLN A 11 -5.97 -25.29 28.32
CA GLN A 11 -5.55 -24.24 29.23
C GLN A 11 -4.43 -23.38 28.63
N SER A 12 -4.68 -22.08 28.47
CA SER A 12 -3.64 -21.09 28.13
C SER A 12 -3.00 -20.55 29.41
N SER A 13 -2.07 -21.31 30.01
CA SER A 13 -1.17 -20.84 31.08
C SER A 13 0.25 -20.51 30.59
N PHE A 14 0.55 -20.66 29.30
CA PHE A 14 1.84 -20.29 28.72
C PHE A 14 1.69 -19.02 27.91
N PHE A 15 2.36 -17.93 28.32
CA PHE A 15 2.97 -16.88 27.45
C PHE A 15 3.47 -15.63 28.24
N LEU A 16 3.91 -15.78 29.50
CA LEU A 16 4.71 -14.75 30.19
C LEU A 16 6.23 -15.00 30.10
N GLU A 17 6.66 -16.23 29.80
CA GLU A 17 8.08 -16.54 29.61
C GLU A 17 8.65 -16.04 28.27
N ALA A 18 7.81 -15.80 27.26
CA ALA A 18 8.25 -15.37 25.94
C ALA A 18 8.59 -13.87 25.83
N LEU A 19 8.37 -13.09 26.89
CA LEU A 19 8.52 -11.64 26.86
C LEU A 19 9.94 -11.15 27.17
N ASP A 20 10.91 -12.03 27.47
CA ASP A 20 12.27 -11.65 27.91
C ASP A 20 12.25 -10.56 29.01
N LEU A 21 11.12 -10.49 29.73
CA LEU A 21 10.83 -9.50 30.75
C LEU A 21 11.53 -9.86 32.04
N LEU A 22 12.01 -11.11 32.20
CA LEU A 22 12.66 -11.61 33.41
C LEU A 22 14.08 -11.04 33.62
N ASP A 23 14.87 -10.77 32.56
CA ASP A 23 16.16 -10.06 32.70
C ASP A 23 15.99 -8.52 32.70
N CYS A 24 14.89 -8.03 32.13
CA CYS A 24 14.42 -6.68 32.43
C CYS A 24 13.91 -6.56 33.86
N ASP A 25 13.40 -7.62 34.48
CA ASP A 25 12.81 -7.60 35.83
C ASP A 25 13.90 -7.40 36.88
N GLU A 26 15.05 -8.07 36.79
CA GLU A 26 16.13 -7.91 37.77
C GLU A 26 16.84 -6.54 37.62
N ARG A 27 17.09 -6.09 36.37
CA ARG A 27 17.69 -4.78 36.08
C ARG A 27 16.71 -3.63 36.34
N CYS A 28 15.43 -3.80 36.00
CA CYS A 28 14.39 -2.84 36.36
C CYS A 28 14.15 -2.87 37.86
N ARG A 29 14.01 -4.00 38.56
CA ARG A 29 13.87 -4.03 40.03
C ARG A 29 15.01 -3.30 40.72
N ARG A 30 16.28 -3.51 40.31
CA ARG A 30 17.44 -2.76 40.88
C ARG A 30 17.41 -1.26 40.52
N PHE A 31 16.94 -0.91 39.32
CA PHE A 31 16.81 0.49 38.88
C PHE A 31 15.55 1.21 39.41
N LEU A 32 14.47 0.46 39.68
CA LEU A 32 13.13 0.88 40.09
C LEU A 32 13.01 0.95 41.62
N ALA A 33 13.65 0.04 42.36
CA ALA A 33 13.78 0.09 43.82
C ALA A 33 14.47 1.39 44.28
N ALA A 34 15.36 1.95 43.44
CA ALA A 34 16.07 3.20 43.74
C ALA A 34 15.24 4.49 43.52
N ARG A 35 14.04 4.45 42.89
CA ARG A 35 13.32 5.68 42.45
C ARG A 35 11.79 5.62 42.56
N ALA A 36 11.30 5.09 43.68
CA ALA A 36 9.90 4.89 44.06
C ALA A 36 8.87 6.02 43.76
N PRO A 37 9.19 7.34 43.69
CA PRO A 37 8.16 8.36 43.41
C PRO A 37 7.57 8.35 41.98
N LYS A 38 8.19 7.64 41.02
CA LYS A 38 7.86 7.72 39.58
C LYS A 38 6.91 6.63 39.08
N LEU A 39 6.67 5.60 39.90
CA LEU A 39 5.81 4.46 39.56
C LEU A 39 4.33 4.86 39.61
N LYS A 40 3.92 5.61 40.65
CA LYS A 40 2.55 6.10 40.83
C LYS A 40 2.03 6.90 39.64
N TRP A 41 2.88 7.73 39.01
CA TRP A 41 2.46 8.56 37.87
C TRP A 41 2.28 7.74 36.58
N ALA A 42 3.11 6.70 36.37
CA ALA A 42 2.86 5.74 35.29
C ALA A 42 1.55 4.99 35.49
N LEU A 43 1.31 4.50 36.71
CA LEU A 43 0.11 3.75 37.05
C LEU A 43 -1.16 4.58 36.94
N MET A 44 -1.17 5.81 37.47
CA MET A 44 -2.29 6.75 37.28
C MET A 44 -2.53 7.09 35.81
N THR A 45 -1.47 7.19 35.00
CA THR A 45 -1.61 7.45 33.55
C THR A 45 -2.21 6.23 32.83
N LEU A 46 -1.86 5.02 33.27
CA LEU A 46 -2.41 3.78 32.74
C LEU A 46 -3.87 3.57 33.16
N GLU A 47 -4.21 3.84 34.42
CA GLU A 47 -5.59 3.82 34.90
C GLU A 47 -6.43 4.84 34.12
N ARG A 48 -5.93 6.07 33.96
CA ARG A 48 -6.62 7.09 33.18
C ARG A 48 -6.79 6.70 31.72
N LEU A 49 -5.76 6.14 31.08
CA LEU A 49 -5.86 5.66 29.70
C LEU A 49 -6.83 4.49 29.59
N SER A 50 -6.77 3.54 30.55
CA SER A 50 -7.69 2.40 30.62
C SER A 50 -9.13 2.87 30.77
N GLU A 51 -9.38 3.87 31.62
CA GLU A 51 -10.70 4.45 31.81
C GLU A 51 -11.14 5.24 30.57
N GLU A 52 -10.25 6.03 29.95
CA GLU A 52 -10.55 6.73 28.68
C GLU A 52 -10.89 5.72 27.56
N CYS A 53 -10.12 4.64 27.41
CA CYS A 53 -10.40 3.55 26.48
C CYS A 53 -11.75 2.91 26.79
N LYS A 54 -12.03 2.56 28.05
CA LYS A 54 -13.31 1.98 28.48
C LYS A 54 -14.49 2.91 28.20
N THR A 55 -14.39 4.17 28.60
CA THR A 55 -15.45 5.17 28.35
C THR A 55 -15.69 5.32 26.85
N MET A 56 -14.64 5.22 26.03
CA MET A 56 -14.75 5.30 24.58
C MET A 56 -15.32 4.02 23.94
N THR A 57 -15.05 2.84 24.49
CA THR A 57 -15.67 1.59 24.02
C THR A 57 -17.15 1.53 24.43
N ASP A 58 -17.46 1.92 25.66
CA ASP A 58 -18.84 1.96 26.20
C ASP A 58 -19.70 2.98 25.43
N ARG A 59 -19.15 4.15 25.07
CA ARG A 59 -19.81 5.14 24.19
C ARG A 59 -20.10 4.65 22.77
N ASN A 60 -19.51 3.53 22.36
CA ASN A 60 -19.69 2.94 21.04
C ASN A 60 -20.46 1.60 21.08
N ASP A 61 -21.15 1.31 22.19
CA ASP A 61 -21.86 0.05 22.44
C ASP A 61 -20.97 -1.17 22.21
N VAL A 62 -19.71 -1.08 22.64
CA VAL A 62 -18.79 -2.20 22.73
C VAL A 62 -18.39 -2.30 24.20
N GLU A 63 -19.00 -3.23 24.94
CA GLU A 63 -18.54 -3.55 26.30
C GLU A 63 -17.15 -4.19 26.19
N PHE A 64 -16.11 -3.36 26.27
CA PHE A 64 -14.73 -3.83 26.35
C PHE A 64 -14.35 -3.91 27.83
N GLU A 65 -14.71 -5.03 28.45
CA GLU A 65 -14.13 -5.33 29.75
C GLU A 65 -12.62 -5.60 29.56
N LEU A 66 -11.80 -5.07 30.46
CA LEU A 66 -10.35 -5.27 30.55
C LEU A 66 -10.04 -6.16 31.77
N PRO A 67 -10.49 -7.44 31.81
CA PRO A 67 -10.45 -8.23 33.04
C PRO A 67 -9.02 -8.52 33.49
N ARG A 68 -8.05 -8.43 32.56
CA ARG A 68 -6.65 -8.78 32.78
C ARG A 68 -5.79 -7.65 33.36
N LEU A 69 -6.19 -6.38 33.21
CA LEU A 69 -5.44 -5.21 33.72
C LEU A 69 -5.97 -4.70 35.06
N ARG A 70 -7.27 -4.89 35.34
CA ARG A 70 -7.92 -4.45 36.57
C ARG A 70 -7.27 -4.98 37.85
N PRO A 71 -6.92 -6.27 37.97
CA PRO A 71 -6.27 -6.80 39.17
C PRO A 71 -4.88 -6.17 39.40
N PHE A 72 -4.14 -5.93 38.31
CA PHE A 72 -2.77 -5.41 38.37
C PHE A 72 -2.72 -3.94 38.81
N LEU A 73 -3.70 -3.13 38.41
CA LEU A 73 -3.78 -1.70 38.76
C LEU A 73 -4.31 -1.47 40.19
N LYS A 74 -5.21 -2.33 40.65
CA LYS A 74 -5.92 -2.18 41.93
C LYS A 74 -5.00 -2.24 43.17
N ASP A 75 -3.90 -2.99 43.08
CA ASP A 75 -2.98 -3.20 44.21
C ASP A 75 -1.86 -2.14 44.32
N LEU A 76 -1.73 -1.26 43.33
CA LEU A 76 -0.60 -0.32 43.24
C LEU A 76 -0.94 1.14 43.61
N SER A 77 -2.21 1.47 43.85
CA SER A 77 -2.67 2.87 44.01
C SER A 77 -2.49 3.46 45.42
N MET A 78 -2.11 2.65 46.41
CA MET A 78 -2.15 3.07 47.81
C MET A 78 -0.77 3.49 48.34
N ASN A 79 -0.64 4.81 48.55
CA ASN A 79 0.31 5.51 49.45
C ASN A 79 1.71 5.86 48.92
N LEU A 80 1.89 7.14 48.54
CA LEU A 80 3.15 7.91 48.67
C LEU A 80 2.90 9.41 48.34
N PRO A 81 3.48 10.36 49.08
CA PRO A 81 3.38 11.80 48.83
C PRO A 81 4.32 12.28 47.71
N LEU A 82 3.95 13.38 47.05
CA LEU A 82 4.54 13.91 45.80
C LEU A 82 5.51 15.06 46.06
N GLU A 83 6.75 14.96 45.57
CA GLU A 83 7.64 16.11 45.32
C GLU A 83 8.10 16.11 43.85
N ILE A 84 7.51 17.01 43.05
CA ILE A 84 7.59 17.03 41.58
C ILE A 84 8.86 17.77 41.08
N ASN A 85 9.47 18.60 41.91
CA ASN A 85 10.43 19.60 41.45
C ASN A 85 11.90 19.13 41.36
N CYS A 86 12.23 17.95 41.87
CA CYS A 86 13.64 17.48 41.95
C CYS A 86 14.02 16.43 40.88
N ILE A 87 13.21 16.25 39.84
CA ILE A 87 13.45 15.19 38.85
C ILE A 87 14.39 15.65 37.73
N SER A 88 15.61 15.10 37.70
CA SER A 88 16.61 15.38 36.65
C SER A 88 16.08 15.11 35.24
N LEU A 89 16.57 15.89 34.26
CA LEU A 89 16.19 15.80 32.83
C LEU A 89 16.31 14.37 32.28
N LEU A 90 17.40 13.67 32.62
CA LEU A 90 17.63 12.26 32.23
C LEU A 90 16.51 11.34 32.72
N THR A 91 15.93 11.64 33.89
CA THR A 91 14.82 10.83 34.39
C THR A 91 13.51 11.14 33.67
N LYS A 92 13.27 12.40 33.33
CA LYS A 92 12.11 12.77 32.49
C LYS A 92 12.20 12.07 31.13
N ALA A 93 13.39 12.00 30.55
CA ALA A 93 13.65 11.28 29.29
C ALA A 93 13.43 9.76 29.44
N LYS A 94 14.01 9.12 30.46
CA LYS A 94 13.80 7.67 30.74
C LYS A 94 12.33 7.35 31.02
N TYR A 95 11.63 8.24 31.72
CA TYR A 95 10.19 8.10 31.98
C TYR A 95 9.37 8.23 30.70
N ALA A 96 9.65 9.24 29.86
CA ALA A 96 8.99 9.40 28.57
C ALA A 96 9.22 8.18 27.67
N PHE A 97 10.44 7.61 27.67
CA PHE A 97 10.75 6.37 26.98
C PHE A 97 9.95 5.18 27.52
N PHE A 98 9.93 4.97 28.85
CA PHE A 98 9.18 3.88 29.46
C PHE A 98 7.67 4.02 29.23
N ARG A 99 7.12 5.22 29.41
CA ARG A 99 5.72 5.53 29.10
C ARG A 99 5.41 5.25 27.65
N LYS A 100 6.29 5.65 26.71
CA LYS A 100 6.12 5.36 25.29
C LYS A 100 6.09 3.85 25.04
N ARG A 101 7.04 3.10 25.60
CA ARG A 101 7.15 1.64 25.41
C ARG A 101 5.98 0.87 26.03
N LEU A 102 5.56 1.25 27.24
CA LEU A 102 4.41 0.66 27.90
C LEU A 102 3.10 0.95 27.16
N LEU A 103 2.93 2.18 26.66
CA LEU A 103 1.80 2.53 25.80
C LEU A 103 1.80 1.72 24.50
N THR A 104 2.96 1.42 23.93
CA THR A 104 3.07 0.55 22.75
C THR A 104 2.59 -0.87 23.10
N VAL A 105 3.18 -1.50 24.11
CA VAL A 105 2.81 -2.87 24.54
C VAL A 105 1.32 -3.01 24.84
N LEU A 106 0.74 -2.05 25.58
CA LEU A 106 -0.68 -2.07 25.91
C LEU A 106 -1.58 -1.84 24.71
N LYS A 107 -1.17 -1.00 23.75
CA LYS A 107 -1.92 -0.81 22.51
C LYS A 107 -1.89 -2.08 21.67
N ASP A 108 -0.75 -2.73 21.59
CA ASP A 108 -0.59 -3.96 20.82
C ASP A 108 -1.44 -5.08 21.43
N SER A 109 -1.45 -5.23 22.75
CA SER A 109 -2.33 -6.20 23.42
C SER A 109 -3.81 -5.86 23.24
N MET A 110 -4.20 -4.60 23.44
CA MET A 110 -5.60 -4.16 23.27
C MET A 110 -6.08 -4.34 21.83
N PHE A 111 -5.25 -4.01 20.85
CA PHE A 111 -5.61 -4.18 19.45
C PHE A 111 -5.74 -5.65 19.09
N ARG A 112 -4.83 -6.51 19.57
CA ARG A 112 -4.90 -7.97 19.35
C ARG A 112 -6.17 -8.57 19.97
N ASP A 113 -6.52 -8.17 21.18
CA ASP A 113 -7.74 -8.60 21.85
C ASP A 113 -8.98 -8.11 21.10
N TYR A 114 -8.99 -6.84 20.67
CA TYR A 114 -10.09 -6.28 19.87
C TYR A 114 -10.21 -6.96 18.50
N ALA A 115 -9.11 -7.23 17.81
CA ALA A 115 -9.09 -7.93 16.53
C ALA A 115 -9.68 -9.34 16.67
N SER A 116 -9.29 -10.05 17.73
CA SER A 116 -9.81 -11.39 18.04
C SER A 116 -11.32 -11.34 18.34
N PHE A 117 -11.75 -10.35 19.13
CA PHE A 117 -13.16 -10.11 19.40
C PHE A 117 -13.93 -9.78 18.11
N LEU A 118 -13.41 -8.89 17.27
CA LEU A 118 -14.02 -8.50 16.00
C LEU A 118 -14.18 -9.71 15.08
N LYS A 119 -13.16 -10.56 14.93
CA LYS A 119 -13.27 -11.83 14.18
C LYS A 119 -14.45 -12.67 14.68
N CYS A 120 -14.52 -12.90 15.99
CA CYS A 120 -15.61 -13.68 16.60
C CYS A 120 -17.00 -13.06 16.36
N GLN A 121 -17.12 -11.73 16.35
CA GLN A 121 -18.38 -11.05 16.06
C GLN A 121 -18.75 -11.12 14.57
N LEU A 122 -17.78 -10.95 13.68
CA LEU A 122 -18.00 -11.06 12.23
C LEU A 122 -18.45 -12.47 11.83
N ASP A 123 -17.89 -13.51 12.45
CA ASP A 123 -18.31 -14.91 12.22
C ASP A 123 -19.76 -15.20 12.65
N LYS A 124 -20.29 -14.41 13.59
CA LYS A 124 -21.68 -14.52 14.08
C LYS A 124 -22.68 -13.69 13.28
N CYS A 125 -22.19 -12.78 12.43
CA CYS A 125 -23.08 -11.91 11.66
C CYS A 125 -23.86 -12.73 10.63
N THR A 126 -25.16 -12.49 10.55
CA THR A 126 -26.05 -13.16 9.59
C THR A 126 -26.43 -12.26 8.42
N SER A 127 -26.12 -10.96 8.50
CA SER A 127 -26.42 -9.99 7.46
C SER A 127 -25.26 -9.05 7.17
N VAL A 128 -25.21 -8.54 5.93
CA VAL A 128 -24.22 -7.54 5.49
C VAL A 128 -24.30 -6.26 6.32
N LYS A 129 -25.50 -5.86 6.77
CA LYS A 129 -25.71 -4.66 7.60
C LYS A 129 -25.07 -4.79 8.99
N GLU A 130 -25.12 -5.98 9.59
CA GLU A 130 -24.45 -6.26 10.87
C GLU A 130 -22.93 -6.17 10.71
N VAL A 131 -22.39 -6.74 9.62
CA VAL A 131 -20.97 -6.63 9.26
C VAL A 131 -20.56 -5.18 9.10
N GLU A 132 -21.30 -4.38 8.33
CA GLU A 132 -21.01 -2.95 8.15
C GLU A 132 -21.00 -2.20 9.49
N SER A 133 -21.95 -2.49 10.39
CA SER A 133 -22.01 -1.89 11.71
C SER A 133 -20.74 -2.17 12.53
N TRP A 134 -20.30 -3.42 12.57
CA TRP A 134 -19.08 -3.83 13.25
C TRP A 134 -17.82 -3.21 12.64
N LEU A 135 -17.73 -3.18 11.31
CA LEU A 135 -16.61 -2.53 10.62
C LEU A 135 -16.56 -1.02 10.90
N ARG A 136 -17.70 -0.33 11.01
CA ARG A 136 -17.72 1.08 11.42
C ARG A 136 -17.25 1.27 12.86
N LYS A 137 -17.67 0.39 13.78
CA LYS A 137 -17.19 0.40 15.18
C LYS A 137 -15.66 0.22 15.21
N PHE A 138 -15.14 -0.72 14.42
CA PHE A 138 -13.71 -0.94 14.28
C PHE A 138 -12.95 0.28 13.73
N LEU A 139 -13.46 0.89 12.65
CA LEU A 139 -12.85 2.11 12.09
C LEU A 139 -12.72 3.22 13.14
N LYS A 140 -13.73 3.42 14.00
CA LYS A 140 -13.66 4.38 15.09
C LYS A 140 -12.56 4.04 16.09
N VAL A 141 -12.40 2.76 16.44
CA VAL A 141 -11.32 2.29 17.31
C VAL A 141 -9.95 2.56 16.67
N CYS A 142 -9.76 2.25 15.39
CA CYS A 142 -8.52 2.52 14.67
C CYS A 142 -8.17 4.01 14.55
N GLN A 143 -9.16 4.90 14.55
CA GLN A 143 -8.94 6.35 14.58
C GLN A 143 -8.43 6.85 15.93
N ILE A 144 -8.80 6.16 17.01
CA ILE A 144 -8.39 6.50 18.39
C ILE A 144 -7.00 5.94 18.69
N ILE A 145 -6.69 4.73 18.22
CA ILE A 145 -5.40 4.08 18.47
C ILE A 145 -4.32 4.83 17.67
N PRO A 146 -3.38 5.51 18.35
CA PRO A 146 -2.34 6.25 17.66
C PRO A 146 -1.36 5.29 16.99
N ARG A 147 -0.95 5.65 15.77
CA ARG A 147 -0.14 4.82 14.88
C ARG A 147 1.26 4.55 15.47
N PRO A 148 1.78 3.32 15.39
CA PRO A 148 3.14 3.02 15.81
C PRO A 148 4.14 3.80 14.94
N LEU A 149 5.14 4.41 15.57
CA LEU A 149 6.20 5.16 14.87
C LEU A 149 7.29 4.24 14.29
N GLN A 150 7.38 3.00 14.76
CA GLN A 150 8.36 2.00 14.34
C GLN A 150 7.69 0.63 14.30
N ILE A 151 7.97 -0.14 13.26
CA ILE A 151 7.40 -1.48 13.03
C ILE A 151 8.14 -2.52 13.88
N SER A 152 7.43 -3.18 14.77
CA SER A 152 7.81 -4.41 15.47
C SER A 152 7.30 -5.65 14.70
N GLY A 153 7.72 -6.86 15.12
CA GLY A 153 7.18 -8.09 14.54
C GLY A 153 5.67 -8.26 14.78
N GLU A 154 5.12 -7.64 15.82
CA GLU A 154 3.69 -7.71 16.15
C GLU A 154 2.85 -6.80 15.24
N ASP A 155 3.41 -5.68 14.77
CA ASP A 155 2.76 -4.78 13.80
C ASP A 155 2.49 -5.47 12.44
N VAL A 156 3.27 -6.50 12.11
CA VAL A 156 3.05 -7.35 10.92
C VAL A 156 1.70 -8.06 11.01
N GLN A 157 1.38 -8.64 12.18
CA GLN A 157 0.12 -9.37 12.39
C GLN A 157 -1.09 -8.44 12.31
N GLN A 158 -0.95 -7.21 12.82
CA GLN A 158 -2.01 -6.20 12.74
C GLN A 158 -2.27 -5.82 11.27
N TYR A 159 -1.22 -5.63 10.48
CA TYR A 159 -1.36 -5.37 9.04
C TYR A 159 -2.02 -6.54 8.29
N GLU A 160 -1.58 -7.77 8.57
CA GLU A 160 -2.19 -8.98 7.98
C GLU A 160 -3.68 -9.05 8.30
N PHE A 161 -4.07 -8.74 9.54
CA PHE A 161 -5.48 -8.65 9.92
C PHE A 161 -6.24 -7.57 9.15
N MET A 162 -5.69 -6.37 8.98
CA MET A 162 -6.33 -5.31 8.18
C MET A 162 -6.52 -5.71 6.72
N ALA A 163 -5.55 -6.45 6.16
CA ALA A 163 -5.62 -6.98 4.82
C ALA A 163 -6.68 -8.09 4.70
N GLU A 164 -6.75 -9.00 5.66
CA GLU A 164 -7.81 -10.01 5.79
C GLU A 164 -9.20 -9.38 5.90
N LEU A 165 -9.35 -8.28 6.65
CA LEU A 165 -10.63 -7.58 6.76
C LEU A 165 -11.08 -6.96 5.43
N LEU A 166 -10.15 -6.42 4.62
CA LEU A 166 -10.48 -5.95 3.28
C LEU A 166 -10.92 -7.09 2.36
N GLU A 167 -10.25 -8.24 2.44
CA GLU A 167 -10.67 -9.45 1.71
C GLU A 167 -12.05 -9.94 2.19
N PHE A 168 -12.31 -9.88 3.49
CA PHE A 168 -13.60 -10.21 4.07
C PHE A 168 -14.70 -9.28 3.56
N CYS A 169 -14.45 -7.97 3.46
CA CYS A 169 -15.39 -7.02 2.86
C CYS A 169 -15.77 -7.41 1.43
N TYR A 170 -14.79 -7.87 0.64
CA TYR A 170 -15.02 -8.38 -0.70
C TYR A 170 -15.85 -9.66 -0.70
N ASN A 171 -15.51 -10.64 0.15
CA ASN A 171 -16.23 -11.92 0.21
C ASN A 171 -17.69 -11.78 0.66
N VAL A 172 -17.99 -10.79 1.51
CA VAL A 172 -19.35 -10.47 1.99
C VAL A 172 -20.08 -9.49 1.07
N ASP A 173 -19.40 -8.99 0.02
CA ASP A 173 -19.94 -8.03 -0.95
C ASP A 173 -20.45 -6.72 -0.31
N ILE A 174 -19.62 -6.12 0.55
CA ILE A 174 -19.94 -4.84 1.19
C ILE A 174 -20.08 -3.74 0.13
N GLN A 175 -21.26 -3.10 0.07
CA GLN A 175 -21.60 -2.09 -0.94
C GLN A 175 -21.26 -0.65 -0.52
N ASP A 176 -21.01 -0.37 0.76
CA ASP A 176 -20.63 0.97 1.21
C ASP A 176 -19.20 1.35 0.78
N SER A 177 -19.09 2.13 -0.30
CA SER A 177 -17.83 2.67 -0.81
C SER A 177 -17.07 3.57 0.16
N LEU A 178 -17.74 4.30 1.06
CA LEU A 178 -17.06 5.14 2.06
C LEU A 178 -16.42 4.27 3.15
N LEU A 179 -17.10 3.21 3.57
CA LEU A 179 -16.57 2.23 4.53
C LEU A 179 -15.34 1.53 3.94
N VAL A 180 -15.46 0.97 2.73
CA VAL A 180 -14.35 0.28 2.04
C VAL A 180 -13.17 1.22 1.83
N THR A 181 -13.42 2.46 1.38
CA THR A 181 -12.38 3.46 1.20
C THR A 181 -11.70 3.83 2.52
N SER A 182 -12.47 3.91 3.62
CA SER A 182 -11.90 4.17 4.95
C SER A 182 -11.03 3.01 5.41
N MET A 183 -11.45 1.77 5.18
CA MET A 183 -10.63 0.59 5.45
C MET A 183 -9.32 0.62 4.64
N ILE A 184 -9.39 0.92 3.34
CA ILE A 184 -8.20 1.09 2.49
C ILE A 184 -7.27 2.15 3.06
N LYS A 185 -7.81 3.32 3.43
CA LYS A 185 -7.02 4.40 4.02
C LYS A 185 -6.31 3.92 5.26
N ILE A 186 -7.00 3.31 6.23
CA ILE A 186 -6.37 2.81 7.46
C ILE A 186 -5.29 1.77 7.13
N THR A 187 -5.55 0.82 6.22
CA THR A 187 -4.54 -0.17 5.82
C THR A 187 -3.30 0.46 5.18
N VAL A 188 -3.46 1.52 4.38
CA VAL A 188 -2.32 2.27 3.79
C VAL A 188 -1.61 3.14 4.83
N ASP A 189 -2.39 3.78 5.69
CA ASP A 189 -1.95 4.82 6.62
C ASP A 189 -1.28 4.31 7.88
N TRP A 190 -1.70 3.15 8.35
CA TRP A 190 -1.16 2.54 9.56
C TRP A 190 0.27 2.11 9.40
N TYR A 191 0.70 1.96 8.16
CA TYR A 191 2.07 1.68 7.87
C TYR A 191 2.70 2.98 7.39
N ILE A 192 3.44 3.68 8.24
CA ILE A 192 4.35 4.77 7.83
C ILE A 192 5.75 4.31 8.19
N MET A 193 6.52 3.94 7.18
CA MET A 193 7.88 3.44 7.35
C MET A 193 8.82 4.58 7.67
N ASP A 194 9.59 4.37 8.72
CA ASP A 194 10.94 4.92 8.78
C ASP A 194 11.73 4.37 7.58
N SER A 195 12.43 5.25 6.88
CA SER A 195 13.04 5.01 5.57
C SER A 195 14.08 3.89 5.49
N THR A 196 14.40 3.27 6.63
CA THR A 196 15.54 2.37 6.88
C THR A 196 15.15 0.91 7.09
N ASP A 197 13.88 0.60 7.39
CA ASP A 197 13.46 -0.78 7.68
C ASP A 197 13.16 -1.53 6.37
N THR A 198 13.63 -2.76 6.24
CA THR A 198 13.53 -3.60 5.03
C THR A 198 12.50 -4.71 5.19
N ARG A 199 11.79 -4.76 6.33
CA ARG A 199 10.82 -5.81 6.61
C ARG A 199 9.63 -5.74 5.64
N HIS A 200 9.49 -6.79 4.85
CA HIS A 200 8.36 -7.01 3.94
C HIS A 200 7.29 -7.84 4.65
N VAL A 201 6.06 -7.34 4.75
CA VAL A 201 4.90 -8.12 5.17
C VAL A 201 4.35 -8.86 3.98
N ARG A 202 4.15 -10.16 4.17
CA ARG A 202 3.55 -11.03 3.18
C ARG A 202 2.08 -10.65 3.05
N GLN A 203 1.63 -10.44 1.81
CA GLN A 203 0.25 -10.08 1.56
C GLN A 203 -0.62 -11.32 1.30
N PRO A 204 -1.93 -11.26 1.64
CA PRO A 204 -2.89 -12.27 1.24
C PRO A 204 -2.93 -12.45 -0.28
N PHE A 205 -3.25 -13.67 -0.73
CA PHE A 205 -3.53 -13.93 -2.13
C PHE A 205 -4.98 -13.59 -2.41
N TYR A 206 -5.23 -12.41 -3.00
CA TYR A 206 -6.59 -12.00 -3.34
C TYR A 206 -7.17 -12.81 -4.50
N LYS A 207 -8.43 -13.20 -4.34
CA LYS A 207 -9.22 -13.85 -5.40
C LYS A 207 -9.38 -12.94 -6.62
N GLU A 208 -9.69 -13.57 -7.75
CA GLU A 208 -10.11 -12.85 -8.96
C GLU A 208 -11.31 -11.95 -8.65
N GLY A 209 -11.35 -10.76 -9.26
CA GLY A 209 -12.40 -9.76 -9.04
C GLY A 209 -12.12 -8.77 -7.91
N PHE A 210 -11.28 -9.11 -6.93
CA PHE A 210 -10.95 -8.24 -5.81
C PHE A 210 -10.40 -6.87 -6.24
N LEU A 211 -9.56 -6.84 -7.28
CA LEU A 211 -9.05 -5.58 -7.84
C LEU A 211 -10.18 -4.67 -8.36
N ARG A 212 -11.13 -5.26 -9.10
CA ARG A 212 -12.28 -4.54 -9.65
C ARG A 212 -13.16 -4.00 -8.52
N TYR A 213 -13.37 -4.79 -7.47
CA TYR A 213 -14.08 -4.37 -6.26
C TYR A 213 -13.47 -3.09 -5.66
N ILE A 214 -12.16 -3.08 -5.38
CA ILE A 214 -11.50 -1.90 -4.80
C ILE A 214 -11.56 -0.67 -5.71
N LEU A 215 -11.33 -0.86 -7.01
CA LEU A 215 -11.39 0.26 -7.96
C LEU A 215 -12.81 0.83 -8.07
N GLN A 216 -13.83 -0.02 -8.06
CA GLN A 216 -15.22 0.41 -8.09
C GLN A 216 -15.58 1.24 -6.85
N HIS A 217 -15.23 0.78 -5.65
CA HIS A 217 -15.48 1.55 -4.43
C HIS A 217 -14.68 2.86 -4.39
N SER A 218 -13.44 2.84 -4.88
CA SER A 218 -12.62 4.06 -4.96
C SER A 218 -13.27 5.10 -5.88
N ILE A 219 -13.80 4.67 -7.02
CA ILE A 219 -14.46 5.56 -7.98
C ILE A 219 -15.78 6.08 -7.44
N ASN A 220 -16.62 5.21 -6.87
CA ASN A 220 -17.89 5.59 -6.26
C ASN A 220 -17.70 6.59 -5.11
N ALA A 221 -16.63 6.42 -4.33
CA ALA A 221 -16.26 7.35 -3.24
C ALA A 221 -15.50 8.60 -3.72
N ARG A 222 -15.23 8.73 -5.04
CA ARG A 222 -14.38 9.79 -5.63
C ARG A 222 -13.02 9.90 -4.94
N PHE A 223 -12.45 8.76 -4.59
CA PHE A 223 -11.19 8.64 -3.90
C PHE A 223 -10.07 8.34 -4.90
N ASP A 224 -9.12 9.27 -5.02
CA ASP A 224 -7.93 9.11 -5.85
C ASP A 224 -6.93 8.18 -5.18
N LEU A 225 -7.22 6.88 -5.28
CA LEU A 225 -6.42 5.81 -4.71
C LEU A 225 -4.95 5.87 -5.19
N ILE A 226 -4.71 6.27 -6.44
CA ILE A 226 -3.35 6.31 -7.00
C ILE A 226 -2.55 7.44 -6.41
N SER A 227 -3.09 8.67 -6.46
CA SER A 227 -2.42 9.82 -5.85
C SER A 227 -2.20 9.57 -4.36
N TYR A 228 -3.18 8.97 -3.67
CA TYR A 228 -3.03 8.58 -2.28
C TYR A 228 -1.87 7.59 -2.07
N CYS A 229 -1.87 6.44 -2.75
CA CYS A 229 -0.80 5.46 -2.61
C CYS A 229 0.58 5.99 -3.06
N SER A 230 0.62 6.94 -4.00
CA SER A 230 1.87 7.57 -4.45
C SER A 230 2.50 8.44 -3.36
N LYS A 231 1.71 9.06 -2.47
CA LYS A 231 2.17 9.84 -1.29
C LYS A 231 2.57 8.97 -0.11
N HIS A 232 2.26 7.68 -0.15
CA HIS A 232 2.75 6.67 0.80
C HIS A 232 3.69 5.63 0.12
N PRO A 233 4.84 6.07 -0.43
CA PRO A 233 5.74 5.28 -1.24
C PRO A 233 6.30 3.97 -0.73
N ARG A 234 6.66 3.99 0.55
CA ARG A 234 7.58 3.04 1.17
C ARG A 234 6.85 2.11 2.13
N THR A 235 5.53 2.23 2.17
CA THR A 235 4.72 1.68 3.22
C THR A 235 4.01 0.42 2.78
N LEU A 236 4.78 -0.66 2.62
CA LEU A 236 4.33 -2.07 2.55
C LEU A 236 3.19 -2.50 1.64
N TRP A 237 2.59 -1.61 0.89
CA TRP A 237 1.57 -1.96 -0.06
C TRP A 237 2.28 -2.53 -1.28
N VAL A 238 2.65 -3.81 -1.21
CA VAL A 238 2.74 -4.66 -2.41
C VAL A 238 1.40 -4.58 -3.17
N TYR A 239 0.29 -4.28 -2.50
CA TYR A 239 -0.97 -3.81 -3.07
C TYR A 239 -0.83 -2.62 -4.02
N SER A 240 0.03 -1.63 -3.74
CA SER A 240 0.28 -0.55 -4.70
C SER A 240 0.93 -1.09 -5.97
N ARG A 241 1.72 -2.17 -5.88
CA ARG A 241 2.16 -2.90 -7.08
C ARG A 241 1.00 -3.55 -7.79
N ASN A 242 -0.08 -3.94 -7.08
CA ASN A 242 -1.35 -4.41 -7.64
C ASN A 242 -2.16 -3.31 -8.36
N PHE A 243 -1.93 -2.04 -8.03
CA PHE A 243 -2.52 -0.89 -8.74
C PHE A 243 -1.58 -0.23 -9.76
N SER A 244 -0.29 -0.60 -9.75
CA SER A 244 0.70 -0.09 -10.68
C SER A 244 0.55 -0.72 -12.07
N LEU A 245 0.25 0.13 -13.05
CA LEU A 245 0.18 -0.26 -14.46
C LEU A 245 1.52 -0.79 -14.96
N LEU A 246 2.63 -0.13 -14.62
CA LEU A 246 3.98 -0.58 -14.98
C LEU A 246 4.28 -1.99 -14.51
N ASN A 247 3.90 -2.33 -13.26
CA ASN A 247 4.07 -3.68 -12.75
C ASN A 247 3.16 -4.68 -13.48
N ALA A 248 1.88 -4.34 -13.71
CA ALA A 248 0.98 -5.22 -14.45
C ALA A 248 1.53 -5.54 -15.86
N ILE A 249 2.06 -4.53 -16.54
CA ILE A 249 2.72 -4.68 -17.85
C ILE A 249 4.00 -5.52 -17.73
N ALA A 250 4.88 -5.22 -16.76
CA ALA A 250 6.15 -5.91 -16.57
C ALA A 250 5.97 -7.41 -16.25
N PHE A 251 4.93 -7.78 -15.52
CA PHE A 251 4.60 -9.20 -15.26
C PHE A 251 3.77 -9.84 -16.38
N GLY A 252 3.41 -9.10 -17.44
CA GLY A 252 2.57 -9.61 -18.52
C GLY A 252 1.15 -9.97 -18.09
N ASN A 253 0.61 -9.33 -17.04
CA ASN A 253 -0.75 -9.58 -16.58
C ASN A 253 -1.74 -8.73 -17.40
N VAL A 254 -2.29 -9.33 -18.46
CA VAL A 254 -3.16 -8.67 -19.45
C VAL A 254 -4.47 -8.22 -18.81
N ASP A 255 -5.14 -9.08 -18.04
CA ASP A 255 -6.44 -8.79 -17.43
C ASP A 255 -6.32 -7.65 -16.43
N ARG A 256 -5.28 -7.68 -15.62
CA ARG A 256 -4.98 -6.60 -14.67
C ARG A 256 -4.64 -5.29 -15.35
N THR A 257 -3.88 -5.33 -16.44
CA THR A 257 -3.57 -4.14 -17.25
C THR A 257 -4.86 -3.55 -17.81
N LEU A 258 -5.74 -4.38 -18.37
CA LEU A 258 -7.03 -3.97 -18.90
C LEU A 258 -7.92 -3.36 -17.80
N ILE A 259 -8.07 -4.03 -16.65
CA ILE A 259 -8.87 -3.54 -15.52
C ILE A 259 -8.38 -2.16 -15.06
N ILE A 260 -7.08 -2.00 -14.83
CA ILE A 260 -6.48 -0.72 -14.41
C ILE A 260 -6.80 0.38 -15.43
N LEU A 261 -6.59 0.11 -16.72
CA LEU A 261 -6.85 1.06 -17.79
C LEU A 261 -8.34 1.40 -17.91
N GLN A 262 -9.23 0.41 -17.83
CA GLN A 262 -10.68 0.56 -17.92
C GLN A 262 -11.22 1.54 -16.88
N HIS A 263 -10.73 1.46 -15.65
CA HIS A 263 -11.08 2.35 -14.53
C HIS A 263 -10.43 3.75 -14.63
N GLY A 264 -9.71 4.04 -15.73
CA GLY A 264 -9.16 5.36 -16.00
C GLY A 264 -7.98 5.73 -15.10
N LEU A 265 -7.33 4.75 -14.49
CA LEU A 265 -6.17 4.98 -13.63
C LEU A 265 -5.03 5.67 -14.39
N GLU A 266 -4.19 6.43 -13.68
CA GLU A 266 -3.04 7.09 -14.27
C GLU A 266 -2.07 6.07 -14.85
N ILE A 267 -1.70 6.30 -16.10
CA ILE A 267 -0.85 5.43 -16.89
C ILE A 267 0.60 5.47 -16.40
N PHE A 268 1.05 6.67 -16.04
CA PHE A 268 2.40 6.95 -15.56
C PHE A 268 2.29 7.99 -14.47
N THR A 269 2.40 7.56 -13.22
CA THR A 269 2.14 8.44 -12.06
C THR A 269 3.25 9.46 -11.91
N ALA A 270 2.98 10.61 -11.25
CA ALA A 270 4.00 11.61 -10.94
C ALA A 270 5.22 11.00 -10.23
N ARG A 271 4.98 10.04 -9.34
CA ARG A 271 6.04 9.31 -8.65
C ARG A 271 6.83 8.36 -9.55
N ASP A 272 6.18 7.73 -10.53
CA ASP A 272 6.90 6.93 -11.53
C ASP A 272 7.77 7.82 -12.41
N ILE A 273 7.30 9.02 -12.75
CA ILE A 273 8.10 10.05 -13.45
C ILE A 273 9.31 10.44 -12.60
N GLU A 274 9.13 10.78 -11.32
CA GLU A 274 10.23 11.13 -10.40
C GLU A 274 11.29 10.02 -10.30
N LYS A 275 10.86 8.75 -10.20
CA LYS A 275 11.77 7.61 -10.14
C LYS A 275 12.49 7.32 -11.46
N SER A 276 11.82 7.57 -12.58
CA SER A 276 12.37 7.33 -13.93
C SER A 276 13.26 8.49 -14.39
N GLY A 277 13.06 9.67 -13.79
CA GLY A 277 13.88 10.83 -14.00
C GLY A 277 15.32 10.63 -13.58
N HIS A 278 16.14 11.64 -13.79
CA HIS A 278 17.56 11.55 -13.46
C HIS A 278 17.87 11.64 -11.97
N GLY A 279 16.87 11.99 -11.15
CA GLY A 279 16.99 12.01 -9.69
C GLY A 279 17.76 13.20 -9.13
N PHE A 280 18.05 14.22 -9.94
CA PHE A 280 18.72 15.45 -9.49
C PHE A 280 17.67 16.54 -9.23
N PRO A 281 17.34 16.86 -7.96
CA PRO A 281 16.18 17.70 -7.64
C PRO A 281 16.31 19.14 -8.16
N ASN A 282 17.53 19.62 -8.37
CA ASN A 282 17.80 20.99 -8.83
C ASN A 282 17.94 21.10 -10.36
N LEU A 283 17.80 20.00 -11.09
CA LEU A 283 17.90 19.99 -12.55
C LEU A 283 16.52 19.68 -13.16
N PRO A 284 16.13 20.37 -14.24
CA PRO A 284 14.88 20.08 -14.93
C PRO A 284 14.95 18.71 -15.62
N GLN A 285 13.81 18.01 -15.65
CA GLN A 285 13.69 16.76 -16.36
C GLN A 285 13.80 17.01 -17.88
N ILE A 286 14.85 16.46 -18.50
CA ILE A 286 15.16 16.68 -19.92
C ILE A 286 14.38 15.72 -20.83
N ILE A 287 14.37 14.43 -20.48
CA ILE A 287 13.65 13.42 -21.27
C ILE A 287 12.13 13.62 -21.10
N PRO A 288 11.36 13.74 -22.19
CA PRO A 288 9.90 13.85 -22.13
C PRO A 288 9.23 12.67 -21.41
N GLU A 289 8.10 12.92 -20.74
CA GLU A 289 7.39 11.91 -19.94
C GLU A 289 7.05 10.63 -20.72
N ARG A 290 6.66 10.74 -22.00
CA ARG A 290 6.35 9.58 -22.84
C ARG A 290 7.57 8.73 -23.15
N HIS A 291 8.74 9.37 -23.29
CA HIS A 291 9.98 8.66 -23.53
C HIS A 291 10.43 7.95 -22.25
N LEU A 292 10.31 8.61 -21.09
CA LEU A 292 10.53 8.00 -19.78
C LEU A 292 9.60 6.81 -19.54
N LEU A 293 8.31 6.92 -19.88
CA LEU A 293 7.35 5.83 -19.75
C LEU A 293 7.81 4.59 -20.52
N ILE A 294 8.23 4.75 -21.78
CA ILE A 294 8.72 3.64 -22.60
C ILE A 294 9.98 3.03 -21.97
N LEU A 295 10.98 3.86 -21.66
CA LEU A 295 12.24 3.40 -21.07
C LEU A 295 12.03 2.67 -19.74
N GLN A 296 11.18 3.20 -18.88
CA GLN A 296 10.84 2.59 -17.58
C GLN A 296 10.05 1.30 -17.76
N THR A 297 9.16 1.23 -18.74
CA THR A 297 8.42 0.00 -19.06
C THR A 297 9.36 -1.11 -19.55
N MET A 298 10.28 -0.78 -20.47
CA MET A 298 11.29 -1.72 -20.96
C MET A 298 12.22 -2.18 -19.82
N CYS A 299 12.67 -1.24 -18.98
CA CYS A 299 13.46 -1.55 -17.78
C CYS A 299 12.73 -2.54 -16.87
N SER A 300 11.46 -2.27 -16.57
CA SER A 300 10.65 -3.10 -15.67
C SER A 300 10.41 -4.51 -16.25
N MET A 301 10.06 -4.63 -17.53
CA MET A 301 9.93 -5.91 -18.21
C MET A 301 11.25 -6.70 -18.17
N ASN A 302 12.36 -6.04 -18.48
CA ASN A 302 13.67 -6.67 -18.47
C ASN A 302 14.06 -7.17 -17.08
N CYS A 303 13.85 -6.37 -16.02
CA CYS A 303 14.11 -6.78 -14.65
C CYS A 303 13.30 -8.01 -14.24
N VAL A 304 12.00 -8.06 -14.60
CA VAL A 304 11.14 -9.21 -14.31
C VAL A 304 11.59 -10.45 -15.09
N ASN A 305 11.91 -10.30 -16.38
CA ASN A 305 12.37 -11.43 -17.21
C ASN A 305 13.71 -11.98 -16.72
N LEU A 306 14.65 -11.11 -16.32
CA LEU A 306 15.91 -11.51 -15.69
C LEU A 306 15.70 -12.29 -14.40
N PHE A 307 14.78 -11.82 -13.56
CA PHE A 307 14.45 -12.49 -12.30
C PHE A 307 13.88 -13.90 -12.53
N PHE A 308 12.93 -14.06 -13.46
CA PHE A 308 12.32 -15.37 -13.73
C PHE A 308 13.25 -16.34 -14.46
N LEU A 309 14.15 -15.84 -15.31
CA LEU A 309 15.01 -16.71 -16.11
C LEU A 309 16.22 -17.24 -15.32
N ASN A 310 16.51 -16.74 -14.11
CA ASN A 310 17.72 -17.07 -13.34
C ASN A 310 19.02 -16.96 -14.16
N ILE A 311 19.03 -16.15 -15.22
CA ILE A 311 20.19 -16.01 -16.11
C ILE A 311 21.13 -14.98 -15.48
N SER A 312 22.35 -15.39 -15.17
CA SER A 312 23.44 -14.48 -14.82
C SER A 312 23.68 -13.50 -15.98
N GLU A 313 23.96 -12.24 -15.66
CA GLU A 313 23.99 -11.10 -16.60
C GLU A 313 24.96 -11.22 -17.81
N SER A 314 25.67 -12.35 -17.97
CA SER A 314 26.80 -12.52 -18.88
C SER A 314 26.45 -12.83 -20.35
N THR A 315 25.19 -13.12 -20.71
CA THR A 315 24.80 -13.37 -22.11
C THR A 315 24.05 -12.19 -22.72
N ASN A 316 24.80 -11.23 -23.26
CA ASN A 316 24.33 -9.95 -23.83
C ASN A 316 23.18 -10.04 -24.85
N ILE A 317 22.95 -11.20 -25.49
CA ILE A 317 22.01 -11.35 -26.62
C ILE A 317 20.62 -11.85 -26.17
N ARG A 318 20.48 -12.53 -25.02
CA ARG A 318 19.17 -13.00 -24.49
C ARG A 318 18.45 -11.95 -23.62
N LEU A 319 19.11 -10.82 -23.35
CA LEU A 319 18.68 -9.77 -22.41
C LEU A 319 17.69 -8.74 -23.01
N CYS A 320 17.20 -8.95 -24.23
CA CYS A 320 16.27 -8.04 -24.91
C CYS A 320 15.04 -8.82 -25.44
N SER A 321 14.43 -9.64 -24.59
CA SER A 321 13.20 -10.37 -24.94
C SER A 321 12.04 -9.89 -24.08
N VAL A 322 10.85 -9.83 -24.69
CA VAL A 322 9.57 -9.63 -24.01
C VAL A 322 8.67 -10.81 -24.31
N THR A 323 7.86 -11.21 -23.34
CA THR A 323 6.85 -12.25 -23.52
C THR A 323 5.70 -11.72 -24.38
N GLN A 324 4.93 -12.62 -25.01
CA GLN A 324 3.74 -12.21 -25.77
C GLN A 324 2.71 -11.49 -24.90
N ALA A 325 2.59 -11.88 -23.63
CA ALA A 325 1.70 -11.23 -22.68
C ALA A 325 2.16 -9.81 -22.34
N GLN A 326 3.46 -9.59 -22.13
CA GLN A 326 4.05 -8.25 -21.98
C GLN A 326 3.78 -7.36 -23.21
N LYS A 327 3.92 -7.90 -24.43
CA LYS A 327 3.61 -7.17 -25.67
C LYS A 327 2.14 -6.72 -25.70
N ARG A 328 1.22 -7.63 -25.41
CA ARG A 328 -0.22 -7.34 -25.36
C ARG A 328 -0.55 -6.29 -24.31
N CYS A 329 0.08 -6.34 -23.12
CA CYS A 329 -0.08 -5.30 -22.11
C CYS A 329 0.40 -3.93 -22.60
N PHE A 330 1.54 -3.87 -23.31
CA PHE A 330 2.08 -2.63 -23.86
C PHE A 330 1.20 -2.05 -24.99
N GLU A 331 0.62 -2.91 -25.82
CA GLU A 331 -0.37 -2.52 -26.83
C GLU A 331 -1.63 -1.94 -26.18
N LEU A 332 -2.17 -2.61 -25.14
CA LEU A 332 -3.31 -2.12 -24.36
C LEU A 332 -3.04 -0.75 -23.75
N LEU A 333 -1.85 -0.56 -23.17
CA LEU A 333 -1.38 0.74 -22.68
C LEU A 333 -1.51 1.81 -23.77
N TRP A 334 -1.01 1.55 -24.97
CA TRP A 334 -1.03 2.54 -26.05
C TRP A 334 -2.41 2.77 -26.66
N ARG A 335 -3.38 1.87 -26.46
CA ARG A 335 -4.80 2.11 -26.79
C ARG A 335 -5.42 3.21 -25.93
N ALA A 336 -4.92 3.42 -24.72
CA ALA A 336 -5.40 4.45 -23.80
C ALA A 336 -4.72 5.82 -23.99
N ILE A 337 -3.60 5.89 -24.72
CA ILE A 337 -2.81 7.11 -24.94
C ILE A 337 -3.21 7.77 -26.28
N PRO A 338 -3.57 9.07 -26.30
CA PRO A 338 -3.97 9.75 -27.53
C PRO A 338 -2.81 10.00 -28.50
N ASP A 339 -1.58 9.96 -27.99
CA ASP A 339 -0.36 10.26 -28.73
C ASP A 339 -0.01 9.14 -29.75
N PRO A 340 0.61 9.50 -30.90
CA PRO A 340 1.25 8.52 -31.78
C PRO A 340 2.30 7.66 -31.07
N TYR A 341 2.70 6.55 -31.69
CA TYR A 341 3.86 5.79 -31.23
C TYR A 341 5.13 6.65 -31.30
N VAL A 342 5.90 6.65 -30.22
CA VAL A 342 7.19 7.34 -30.16
C VAL A 342 8.21 6.52 -30.94
N LYS A 343 8.98 7.19 -31.81
CA LYS A 343 9.98 6.54 -32.65
C LYS A 343 11.32 6.41 -31.96
N PHE A 344 12.08 5.40 -32.35
CA PHE A 344 13.42 5.13 -31.82
C PHE A 344 14.31 6.38 -31.84
N LYS A 345 14.34 7.09 -32.98
CA LYS A 345 15.15 8.30 -33.16
C LYS A 345 14.79 9.43 -32.19
N GLU A 346 13.51 9.56 -31.83
CA GLU A 346 13.03 10.61 -30.90
C GLU A 346 13.52 10.36 -29.48
N ILE A 347 13.46 9.10 -29.03
CA ILE A 347 13.98 8.70 -27.72
C ILE A 347 15.51 8.78 -27.72
N ALA A 348 16.17 8.33 -28.80
CA ALA A 348 17.63 8.40 -28.93
C ALA A 348 18.15 9.83 -28.78
N ALA A 349 17.50 10.78 -29.48
CA ALA A 349 17.81 12.21 -29.36
C ALA A 349 17.61 12.69 -27.91
N SER A 350 16.49 12.35 -27.27
CA SER A 350 16.22 12.77 -25.89
C SER A 350 17.24 12.23 -24.87
N ILE A 351 17.70 10.98 -25.05
CA ILE A 351 18.74 10.38 -24.22
C ILE A 351 20.08 11.11 -24.41
N PHE A 352 20.42 11.47 -25.65
CA PHE A 352 21.64 12.21 -25.97
C PHE A 352 21.61 13.63 -25.40
N GLU A 353 20.49 14.34 -25.53
CA GLU A 353 20.27 15.66 -24.93
C GLU A 353 20.42 15.63 -23.40
N GLU A 354 19.81 14.64 -22.73
CA GLU A 354 19.94 14.49 -21.27
C GLU A 354 21.41 14.25 -20.85
N TYR A 355 22.13 13.41 -21.60
CA TYR A 355 23.54 13.13 -21.35
C TYR A 355 24.40 14.39 -21.47
N TYR A 356 24.24 15.15 -22.56
CA TYR A 356 24.99 16.38 -22.77
C TYR A 356 24.64 17.45 -21.73
N PHE A 357 23.35 17.60 -21.41
CA PHE A 357 22.89 18.50 -20.36
C PHE A 357 23.56 18.20 -19.01
N PHE A 358 23.69 16.93 -18.61
CA PHE A 358 24.38 16.59 -17.36
C PHE A 358 25.88 16.87 -17.40
N ILE A 359 26.56 16.64 -18.52
CA ILE A 359 27.97 17.01 -18.69
C ILE A 359 28.14 18.51 -18.46
N GLN A 360 27.28 19.34 -19.07
CA GLN A 360 27.33 20.80 -18.90
C GLN A 360 27.14 21.24 -17.44
N HIS A 361 26.35 20.48 -16.68
CA HIS A 361 26.09 20.74 -15.26
C HIS A 361 27.07 20.02 -14.32
N SER A 362 28.17 19.47 -14.85
CA SER A 362 29.18 18.72 -14.08
C SER A 362 28.61 17.52 -13.31
N VAL A 363 27.55 16.92 -13.83
CA VAL A 363 26.91 15.72 -13.29
C VAL A 363 27.32 14.54 -14.14
N MET A 364 28.18 13.68 -13.62
CA MET A 364 28.63 12.48 -14.35
C MET A 364 27.80 11.27 -13.95
N ASN A 365 26.93 10.80 -14.85
CA ASN A 365 26.20 9.54 -14.70
C ASN A 365 26.21 8.72 -16.01
N ASN A 366 27.42 8.35 -16.45
CA ASN A 366 27.63 7.58 -17.69
C ASN A 366 26.82 6.27 -17.71
N MET A 367 26.61 5.66 -16.54
CA MET A 367 25.82 4.44 -16.41
C MET A 367 24.35 4.62 -16.82
N ARG A 368 23.79 5.83 -16.64
CA ARG A 368 22.39 6.11 -17.03
C ARG A 368 22.23 6.15 -18.55
N TYR A 369 23.16 6.81 -19.25
CA TYR A 369 23.14 6.88 -20.72
C TYR A 369 23.17 5.47 -21.33
N GLU A 370 24.12 4.63 -20.90
CA GLU A 370 24.24 3.25 -21.39
C GLU A 370 23.00 2.40 -21.07
N LYS A 371 22.45 2.52 -19.85
CA LYS A 371 21.21 1.82 -19.48
C LYS A 371 20.03 2.24 -20.35
N ASN A 372 19.82 3.54 -20.55
CA ASN A 372 18.73 4.06 -21.37
C ASN A 372 18.89 3.64 -22.83
N ARG A 373 20.12 3.63 -23.38
CA ARG A 373 20.37 3.08 -24.72
C ARG A 373 20.01 1.62 -24.82
N LYS A 374 20.38 0.80 -23.83
CA LYS A 374 20.01 -0.63 -23.79
C LYS A 374 18.49 -0.82 -23.82
N TYR A 375 17.74 -0.08 -23.01
CA TYR A 375 16.28 -0.15 -22.99
C TYR A 375 15.63 0.37 -24.29
N LEU A 376 16.23 1.38 -24.91
CA LEU A 376 15.82 1.85 -26.23
C LEU A 376 16.02 0.79 -27.32
N CYS A 377 17.17 0.09 -27.34
CA CYS A 377 17.40 -1.04 -28.25
C CYS A 377 16.37 -2.15 -28.02
N MET A 378 16.04 -2.45 -26.76
CA MET A 378 14.99 -3.42 -26.45
C MET A 378 13.62 -2.99 -27.01
N TYR A 379 13.26 -1.71 -26.90
CA TYR A 379 12.03 -1.18 -27.49
C TYR A 379 12.00 -1.37 -29.02
N GLU A 380 13.10 -1.04 -29.71
CA GLU A 380 13.22 -1.24 -31.16
C GLU A 380 13.06 -2.70 -31.57
N LEU A 381 13.77 -3.61 -30.89
CA LEU A 381 13.77 -5.03 -31.21
C LEU A 381 12.41 -5.68 -30.94
N CYS A 382 11.79 -5.35 -29.80
CA CYS A 382 10.58 -6.01 -29.33
C CYS A 382 9.29 -5.42 -29.91
N PHE A 383 9.31 -4.13 -30.26
CA PHE A 383 8.16 -3.35 -30.72
C PHE A 383 8.47 -2.64 -32.04
N LYS A 384 9.11 -3.36 -32.96
CA LYS A 384 9.64 -2.84 -34.24
C LYS A 384 8.65 -1.96 -35.00
N ASP A 385 7.39 -2.40 -35.13
CA ASP A 385 6.37 -1.67 -35.88
C ASP A 385 6.06 -0.31 -35.26
N MET A 386 6.03 -0.24 -33.93
CA MET A 386 5.82 1.02 -33.19
C MET A 386 7.05 1.92 -33.26
N ALA A 387 8.24 1.35 -33.03
CA ALA A 387 9.50 2.08 -32.89
C ALA A 387 10.09 2.59 -34.22
N THR A 388 9.93 1.82 -35.30
CA THR A 388 10.57 2.08 -36.62
C THR A 388 9.57 2.37 -37.74
N GLY A 389 8.28 2.06 -37.54
CA GLY A 389 7.25 2.36 -38.53
C GLY A 389 7.08 3.86 -38.78
N ARG A 390 6.31 4.22 -39.81
CA ARG A 390 6.02 5.63 -40.12
C ARG A 390 5.35 6.32 -38.92
N LYS A 391 5.70 7.58 -38.68
CA LYS A 391 5.04 8.41 -37.68
C LYS A 391 3.79 8.99 -38.32
N GLU A 392 2.64 8.51 -37.88
CA GLU A 392 1.35 8.94 -38.38
C GLU A 392 0.50 9.45 -37.22
N PRO A 393 -0.31 10.49 -37.43
CA PRO A 393 -1.29 10.89 -36.43
C PRO A 393 -2.22 9.71 -36.14
N ARG A 394 -2.69 9.61 -34.89
CA ARG A 394 -3.70 8.62 -34.55
C ARG A 394 -4.98 8.87 -35.34
N THR A 395 -5.69 7.79 -35.67
CA THR A 395 -6.98 7.88 -36.37
C THR A 395 -7.97 8.70 -35.55
N LEU A 396 -8.92 9.36 -36.23
CA LEU A 396 -10.00 10.09 -35.55
C LEU A 396 -10.77 9.17 -34.58
N LYS A 397 -11.01 7.91 -34.98
CA LYS A 397 -11.63 6.87 -34.14
C LYS A 397 -10.91 6.74 -32.78
N HIS A 398 -9.57 6.64 -32.80
CA HIS A 398 -8.74 6.52 -31.60
C HIS A 398 -8.77 7.79 -30.74
N LEU A 399 -8.68 8.96 -31.37
CA LEU A 399 -8.74 10.25 -30.67
C LEU A 399 -10.11 10.44 -29.99
N CYS A 400 -11.20 10.06 -30.65
CA CYS A 400 -12.55 10.07 -30.09
C CYS A 400 -12.65 9.14 -28.87
N ARG A 401 -12.12 7.90 -28.95
CA ARG A 401 -12.04 7.00 -27.80
C ARG A 401 -11.33 7.65 -26.62
N CYS A 402 -10.12 8.17 -26.82
CA CYS A 402 -9.36 8.82 -25.75
C CYS A 402 -10.09 10.04 -25.19
N ARG A 403 -10.78 10.82 -26.03
CA ARG A 403 -11.55 12.00 -25.60
C ARG A 403 -12.75 11.62 -24.72
N VAL A 404 -13.55 10.64 -25.15
CA VAL A 404 -14.71 10.15 -24.36
C VAL A 404 -14.24 9.59 -23.02
N ARG A 405 -13.21 8.73 -23.03
CA ARG A 405 -12.62 8.18 -21.81
C ARG A 405 -12.11 9.27 -20.88
N LYS A 406 -11.44 10.30 -21.40
CA LYS A 406 -10.95 11.43 -20.60
C LYS A 406 -12.09 12.18 -19.92
N SER A 407 -13.18 12.46 -20.63
CA SER A 407 -14.35 13.11 -20.07
C SER A 407 -15.02 12.27 -18.98
N LEU A 408 -15.20 10.96 -19.21
CA LEU A 408 -15.77 10.05 -18.21
C LEU A 408 -14.86 9.90 -16.98
N LYS A 409 -13.54 9.82 -17.17
CA LYS A 409 -12.56 9.81 -16.07
C LYS A 409 -12.72 11.06 -15.20
N GLN A 410 -12.76 12.24 -15.81
CA GLN A 410 -12.90 13.52 -15.09
C GLN A 410 -14.20 13.60 -14.29
N ALA A 411 -15.25 12.92 -14.77
CA ALA A 411 -16.53 12.81 -14.07
C ALA A 411 -16.62 11.66 -13.06
N TRP A 412 -15.54 10.88 -12.84
CA TRP A 412 -15.55 9.66 -12.02
C TRP A 412 -16.56 8.60 -12.48
N ASN A 413 -16.77 8.52 -13.79
CA ASN A 413 -17.77 7.66 -14.41
C ASN A 413 -17.14 6.54 -15.27
N LEU A 414 -15.86 6.20 -15.08
CA LEU A 414 -15.27 5.01 -15.70
C LEU A 414 -15.24 3.85 -14.70
N PRO A 415 -15.44 2.60 -15.12
CA PRO A 415 -15.96 2.18 -16.43
C PRO A 415 -17.50 2.28 -16.52
N SER A 416 -18.20 2.37 -15.39
CA SER A 416 -19.67 2.22 -15.29
C SER A 416 -20.50 3.22 -16.08
N GLY A 417 -19.99 4.43 -16.34
CA GLY A 417 -20.67 5.43 -17.14
C GLY A 417 -20.69 5.11 -18.64
N LEU A 418 -19.90 4.15 -19.13
CA LEU A 418 -19.96 3.73 -20.54
C LEU A 418 -21.30 3.10 -20.89
N SER A 419 -21.83 2.23 -20.04
CA SER A 419 -23.13 1.59 -20.25
C SER A 419 -24.28 2.60 -20.18
N GLN A 420 -24.10 3.70 -19.43
CA GLN A 420 -25.08 4.78 -19.32
C GLN A 420 -25.15 5.66 -20.57
N LEU A 421 -24.15 5.61 -21.46
CA LEU A 421 -24.18 6.35 -22.73
C LEU A 421 -25.10 5.72 -23.77
N GLY A 422 -25.59 4.49 -23.57
CA GLY A 422 -26.45 3.79 -24.53
C GLY A 422 -25.76 3.51 -25.87
N LEU A 423 -24.44 3.33 -25.86
CA LEU A 423 -23.68 3.02 -27.07
C LEU A 423 -24.01 1.60 -27.57
N PRO A 424 -24.00 1.36 -28.89
CA PRO A 424 -23.97 -0.01 -29.42
C PRO A 424 -22.81 -0.79 -28.79
N LYS A 425 -23.05 -2.06 -28.45
CA LYS A 425 -22.09 -2.91 -27.71
C LYS A 425 -20.67 -2.90 -28.28
N ILE A 426 -20.57 -2.94 -29.61
CA ILE A 426 -19.32 -2.78 -30.35
C ILE A 426 -18.63 -1.46 -29.92
N LEU A 427 -19.26 -0.30 -30.08
CA LEU A 427 -18.64 0.97 -29.66
C LEU A 427 -18.33 1.03 -28.17
N GLU A 428 -19.16 0.43 -27.31
CA GLU A 428 -18.90 0.33 -25.87
C GLU A 428 -17.59 -0.42 -25.60
N ASP A 429 -17.43 -1.63 -26.16
CA ASP A 429 -16.26 -2.48 -25.95
C ASP A 429 -14.98 -1.83 -26.54
N TYR A 430 -15.10 -1.09 -27.65
CA TYR A 430 -13.99 -0.29 -28.20
C TYR A 430 -13.54 0.79 -27.23
N VAL A 431 -14.49 1.57 -26.71
CA VAL A 431 -14.20 2.64 -25.76
C VAL A 431 -13.72 2.05 -24.43
N ASN A 432 -14.17 0.84 -24.06
CA ASN A 432 -13.72 0.09 -22.90
C ASN A 432 -12.39 -0.66 -23.09
N LEU A 433 -11.69 -0.45 -24.23
CA LEU A 433 -10.37 -1.01 -24.54
C LEU A 433 -10.32 -2.53 -24.74
N GLU A 434 -11.47 -3.19 -24.84
CA GLU A 434 -11.57 -4.65 -24.99
C GLU A 434 -11.16 -5.10 -26.39
N TYR A 435 -11.40 -4.26 -27.41
CA TYR A 435 -10.94 -4.46 -28.77
C TYR A 435 -10.43 -3.15 -29.40
N ASP A 436 -9.78 -3.24 -30.57
CA ASP A 436 -9.29 -2.09 -31.36
C ASP A 436 -9.99 -1.95 -32.72
#